data_AF-A0A7M2VCV8-F1
#
_entry.id   AF-A0A7M2VCV8-F1
#
_cell.length_a   1.000
_cell.length_b   1.000
_cell.length_c   1.000
_cell.angle_alpha   90.00
_cell.angle_beta   90.00
_cell.angle_gamma   90.00
#
_symmetry.space_group_name_H-M   'P 1'
#
loop_
_entity.id
_entity.type
_entity.pdbx_description
1 polymer ?
#
loop_
_entity_poly.entity_id
_entity_poly.type
_entity_poly.pdbx_seq_one_letter_code
_entity_poly.pdbx_strand_id
1 'polypeptide(L)'
;MKSRLVISFKNSLMGPSSGLNYRVTVNNVSIDQSTVKDTNSPLVYEFEEISNGRVVIFNSEGVNVEINRGNSYQIKIGVIDINSNIEKEVGVETLNTGKQLTMVIVSPWTKISIQNIGRDDFSGGFYNVEYKINTTGEIRELKIAIKDIPRKIITTALKYRGDIKWAGTTSVTSRHPELGDEVTFGSGTNKCNIFVNDVLTESGVKVAWIEHGKSKNIPFYKRLSPPTAGEWADSSKLLNSWSVENTPEPGDVGAYSYNYSDASGHVGIIIADGVTISAGWNKIELNDCGFRVKYNTASEPSQEHDFTIFRRYKGMLR
;
A
#
# COMPACT_ATOMS: atom_id res chain seq x y z
N MET A 1 -26.79 0.41 -31.32
CA MET A 1 -25.83 -0.66 -30.90
C MET A 1 -25.67 -0.61 -29.39
N LYS A 2 -25.72 -1.74 -28.67
CA LYS A 2 -25.64 -1.73 -27.19
C LYS A 2 -24.18 -1.68 -26.74
N SER A 3 -23.83 -0.71 -25.90
CA SER A 3 -22.52 -0.65 -25.23
C SER A 3 -22.71 -0.99 -23.76
N ARG A 4 -21.68 -1.51 -23.10
CA ARG A 4 -21.79 -1.99 -21.73
C ARG A 4 -20.59 -1.58 -20.89
N LEU A 5 -20.84 -1.05 -19.70
CA LEU A 5 -19.81 -0.78 -18.71
C LEU A 5 -20.02 -1.73 -17.53
N VAL A 6 -18.99 -2.50 -17.20
CA VAL A 6 -18.97 -3.39 -16.03
C VAL A 6 -17.92 -2.88 -15.06
N ILE A 7 -18.33 -2.45 -13.88
CA ILE A 7 -17.42 -1.99 -12.82
C ILE A 7 -17.43 -3.04 -11.73
N SER A 8 -16.30 -3.73 -11.53
CA SER A 8 -16.14 -4.63 -10.40
C SER A 8 -15.30 -3.94 -9.35
N PHE A 9 -15.94 -3.58 -8.23
CA PHE A 9 -15.21 -3.27 -7.00
C PHE A 9 -14.72 -4.59 -6.40
N LYS A 10 -13.41 -4.72 -6.23
CA LYS A 10 -12.84 -5.86 -5.53
C LYS A 10 -12.62 -5.46 -4.07
N ASN A 11 -13.26 -6.21 -3.17
CA ASN A 11 -13.35 -5.86 -1.76
C ASN A 11 -11.99 -5.71 -1.08
N SER A 12 -11.85 -4.57 -0.40
CA SER A 12 -11.24 -4.47 0.92
C SER A 12 -11.80 -5.55 1.82
N LEU A 13 -10.94 -6.45 2.25
CA LEU A 13 -11.31 -7.53 3.13
C LEU A 13 -11.53 -6.93 4.59
N MET A 14 -11.39 -5.60 4.82
CA MET A 14 -11.83 -4.84 6.02
C MET A 14 -13.28 -4.30 5.93
N GLY A 15 -14.00 -4.62 4.84
CA GLY A 15 -15.25 -3.95 4.47
C GLY A 15 -14.98 -2.56 3.86
N PRO A 16 -15.99 -1.92 3.24
CA PRO A 16 -15.92 -0.51 2.90
C PRO A 16 -15.71 0.28 4.19
N SER A 17 -14.79 1.25 4.21
CA SER A 17 -14.81 2.23 5.28
C SER A 17 -16.20 2.88 5.29
N SER A 18 -16.87 2.81 6.44
CA SER A 18 -18.14 3.50 6.63
C SER A 18 -17.96 4.96 6.23
N GLY A 19 -18.72 5.42 5.25
CA GLY A 19 -18.64 6.80 4.78
C GLY A 19 -17.84 7.05 3.50
N LEU A 20 -17.67 6.07 2.61
CA LEU A 20 -17.19 6.32 1.26
C LEU A 20 -18.28 6.11 0.20
N ASN A 21 -18.42 7.10 -0.68
CA ASN A 21 -19.22 6.99 -1.90
C ASN A 21 -18.30 6.83 -3.11
N TYR A 22 -18.74 6.10 -4.13
CA TYR A 22 -18.15 6.20 -5.45
C TYR A 22 -18.95 7.19 -6.28
N ARG A 23 -18.33 7.77 -7.31
CA ARG A 23 -18.99 8.53 -8.37
C ARG A 23 -18.53 8.00 -9.71
N VAL A 24 -19.47 7.64 -10.58
CA VAL A 24 -19.19 7.29 -11.97
C VAL A 24 -19.62 8.47 -12.84
N THR A 25 -18.71 8.97 -13.67
CA THR A 25 -19.01 10.00 -14.66
C THR A 25 -18.78 9.50 -16.07
N VAL A 26 -19.61 9.95 -16.99
CA VAL A 26 -19.51 9.69 -18.42
C VAL A 26 -19.49 11.03 -19.15
N ASN A 27 -18.40 11.34 -19.85
CA ASN A 27 -18.19 12.64 -20.48
C ASN A 27 -18.42 13.83 -19.51
N ASN A 28 -17.94 13.69 -18.28
CA ASN A 28 -18.14 14.62 -17.15
C ASN A 28 -19.59 14.75 -16.64
N VAL A 29 -20.53 13.92 -17.11
CA VAL A 29 -21.88 13.82 -16.55
C VAL A 29 -21.89 12.73 -15.48
N SER A 30 -22.26 13.05 -14.24
CA SER A 30 -22.40 12.05 -13.17
C SER A 30 -23.58 11.12 -13.48
N ILE A 31 -23.31 9.82 -13.62
CA ILE A 31 -24.36 8.83 -13.91
C ILE A 31 -24.79 8.06 -12.67
N ASP A 32 -23.89 7.82 -11.72
CA ASP A 32 -24.21 7.17 -10.45
C ASP A 32 -23.29 7.71 -9.36
N GLN A 33 -23.85 7.90 -8.18
CA GLN A 33 -23.11 8.17 -6.97
C GLN A 33 -23.78 7.44 -5.82
N SER A 34 -23.14 6.38 -5.34
CA SER A 34 -23.69 5.54 -4.29
C SER A 34 -22.61 5.12 -3.31
N THR A 35 -23.02 4.67 -2.13
CA THR A 35 -22.10 4.08 -1.16
C THR A 35 -21.49 2.81 -1.75
N VAL A 36 -20.19 2.63 -1.55
CA VAL A 36 -19.51 1.39 -1.96
C VAL A 36 -20.09 0.26 -1.12
N LYS A 37 -20.96 -0.56 -1.71
CA LYS A 37 -21.59 -1.71 -1.04
C LYS A 37 -20.59 -2.87 -0.94
N ASP A 38 -20.72 -3.68 0.10
CA ASP A 38 -19.87 -4.85 0.39
C ASP A 38 -20.02 -6.03 -0.60
N THR A 39 -20.66 -5.81 -1.74
CA THR A 39 -21.06 -6.87 -2.66
C THR A 39 -20.00 -7.11 -3.73
N ASN A 40 -19.52 -8.36 -3.84
CA ASN A 40 -18.67 -8.83 -4.95
C ASN A 40 -19.34 -8.75 -6.34
N SER A 41 -20.61 -8.36 -6.40
CA SER A 41 -21.37 -8.21 -7.63
C SER A 41 -20.89 -6.98 -8.39
N PRO A 42 -20.53 -7.11 -9.68
CA PRO A 42 -20.15 -5.96 -10.48
C PRO A 42 -21.37 -5.05 -10.71
N LEU A 43 -21.13 -3.75 -10.71
CA LEU A 43 -22.08 -2.79 -11.25
C LEU A 43 -22.09 -2.90 -12.77
N VAL A 44 -23.28 -2.96 -13.36
CA VAL A 44 -23.44 -3.07 -14.79
C VAL A 44 -24.29 -1.90 -15.27
N TYR A 45 -23.76 -1.15 -16.22
CA TYR A 45 -24.46 -0.07 -16.91
C TYR A 45 -24.59 -0.43 -18.38
N GLU A 46 -25.81 -0.39 -18.87
CA GLU A 46 -26.14 -0.61 -20.27
C GLU A 46 -26.39 0.74 -20.95
N PHE A 47 -25.87 0.90 -22.16
CA PHE A 47 -26.03 2.08 -23.00
C PHE A 47 -26.99 1.73 -24.12
N GLU A 48 -28.21 2.25 -24.05
CA GLU A 48 -29.24 2.05 -25.06
C GLU A 48 -29.51 3.33 -25.84
N GLU A 49 -29.39 3.20 -27.15
CA GLU A 49 -29.65 4.30 -28.08
C GLU A 49 -31.17 4.51 -28.19
N ILE A 50 -31.60 5.75 -27.97
CA ILE A 50 -32.99 6.15 -28.13
C ILE A 50 -33.15 7.02 -29.37
N SER A 51 -34.38 7.19 -29.85
CA SER A 51 -34.68 8.15 -30.92
C SER A 51 -34.17 9.54 -30.54
N ASN A 52 -33.61 10.27 -31.52
CA ASN A 52 -33.11 11.65 -31.42
C ASN A 52 -31.63 11.82 -31.03
N GLY A 53 -30.76 10.84 -31.34
CA GLY A 53 -29.30 11.01 -31.19
C GLY A 53 -28.83 11.05 -29.73
N ARG A 54 -29.61 10.45 -28.83
CA ARG A 54 -29.29 10.32 -27.41
C ARG A 54 -29.09 8.85 -27.03
N VAL A 55 -28.38 8.67 -25.93
CA VAL A 55 -28.16 7.36 -25.30
C VAL A 55 -28.62 7.46 -23.86
N VAL A 56 -29.45 6.51 -23.45
CA VAL A 56 -29.84 6.31 -22.05
C VAL A 56 -28.86 5.32 -21.44
N ILE A 57 -28.30 5.68 -20.30
CA ILE A 57 -27.47 4.81 -19.47
C ILE A 57 -28.31 4.34 -18.31
N PHE A 58 -28.41 3.02 -18.14
CA PHE A 58 -29.17 2.45 -17.03
C PHE A 58 -28.49 1.26 -16.36
N ASN A 59 -28.83 1.06 -15.08
CA ASN A 59 -28.41 -0.10 -14.29
C ASN A 59 -29.62 -0.81 -13.65
N SER A 60 -29.39 -1.97 -13.03
CA SER A 60 -30.45 -2.74 -12.35
C SER A 60 -31.06 -2.04 -11.12
N GLU A 61 -30.43 -0.98 -10.62
CA GLU A 61 -30.91 -0.18 -9.48
C GLU A 61 -31.75 1.03 -9.93
N GLY A 62 -32.02 1.18 -11.23
CA GLY A 62 -32.92 2.22 -11.75
C GLY A 62 -32.26 3.57 -12.04
N VAL A 63 -30.92 3.65 -12.03
CA VAL A 63 -30.19 4.80 -12.57
C VAL A 63 -30.60 4.97 -14.03
N ASN A 64 -30.99 6.19 -14.42
CA ASN A 64 -31.34 6.51 -15.81
C ASN A 64 -30.80 7.91 -16.12
N VAL A 65 -29.77 7.99 -16.96
CA VAL A 65 -29.17 9.26 -17.37
C VAL A 65 -29.05 9.32 -18.89
N GLU A 66 -29.55 10.41 -19.46
CA GLU A 66 -29.43 10.68 -20.90
C GLU A 66 -28.18 11.48 -21.20
N ILE A 67 -27.43 11.03 -22.21
CA ILE A 67 -26.27 11.74 -22.75
C ILE A 67 -26.36 11.82 -24.29
N ASN A 68 -25.56 12.72 -24.87
CA ASN A 68 -25.42 12.80 -26.32
C ASN A 68 -24.71 11.54 -26.85
N ARG A 69 -25.20 11.03 -27.98
CA ARG A 69 -24.57 9.92 -28.69
C ARG A 69 -23.16 10.31 -29.13
N GLY A 70 -22.18 9.48 -28.78
CA GLY A 70 -20.79 9.60 -29.21
C GLY A 70 -20.32 8.37 -29.97
N ASN A 71 -19.14 8.47 -30.57
CA ASN A 71 -18.39 7.30 -31.05
C ASN A 71 -17.63 6.62 -29.89
N SER A 72 -17.40 7.35 -28.81
CA SER A 72 -16.82 6.88 -27.57
C SER A 72 -17.29 7.73 -26.38
N TYR A 73 -17.06 7.21 -25.18
CA TYR A 73 -17.46 7.81 -23.92
C TYR A 73 -16.29 7.74 -22.94
N GLN A 74 -15.86 8.88 -22.39
CA GLN A 74 -14.88 8.91 -21.31
C GLN A 74 -15.57 8.54 -19.99
N ILE A 75 -15.14 7.45 -19.39
CA ILE A 75 -15.61 6.96 -18.10
C ILE A 75 -14.61 7.40 -17.05
N LYS A 76 -15.05 8.07 -15.98
CA LYS A 76 -14.22 8.31 -14.79
C LYS A 76 -14.90 7.75 -13.56
N ILE A 77 -14.10 7.19 -12.67
CA ILE A 77 -14.54 6.69 -11.38
C ILE A 77 -13.78 7.47 -10.31
N GLY A 78 -14.52 8.16 -9.45
CA GLY A 78 -14.02 8.84 -8.27
C GLY A 78 -14.48 8.15 -6.99
N VAL A 79 -13.70 8.28 -5.93
CA VAL A 79 -14.07 7.92 -4.56
C VAL A 79 -14.18 9.20 -3.74
N ILE A 80 -15.28 9.36 -3.02
CA ILE A 80 -15.64 10.54 -2.25
C ILE A 80 -15.69 10.14 -0.77
N ASP A 81 -14.94 10.85 0.05
CA ASP A 81 -15.08 10.78 1.50
C ASP A 81 -16.32 11.57 1.95
N ILE A 82 -17.25 10.91 2.65
CA ILE A 82 -18.54 11.51 3.04
C ILE A 82 -18.39 12.69 4.00
N ASN A 83 -17.32 12.70 4.81
CA ASN A 83 -17.15 13.67 5.89
C ASN A 83 -16.46 14.94 5.39
N SER A 84 -15.48 14.78 4.50
CA SER A 84 -14.69 15.88 3.93
C SER A 84 -15.18 16.33 2.55
N ASN A 85 -16.02 15.53 1.89
CA ASN A 85 -16.48 15.73 0.51
C ASN A 85 -15.33 15.87 -0.52
N ILE A 86 -14.16 15.35 -0.17
CA ILE A 86 -13.00 15.31 -1.06
C ILE A 86 -13.15 14.12 -2.01
N GLU A 87 -13.10 14.38 -3.30
CA GLU A 87 -13.12 13.37 -4.35
C GLU A 87 -11.70 13.07 -4.84
N LYS A 88 -11.37 11.78 -4.96
CA LYS A 88 -10.14 11.30 -5.59
C LYS A 88 -10.49 10.43 -6.78
N GLU A 89 -9.95 10.77 -7.94
CA GLU A 89 -10.06 9.95 -9.14
C GLU A 89 -9.27 8.64 -8.97
N VAL A 90 -9.92 7.51 -9.25
CA VAL A 90 -9.34 6.16 -9.10
C VAL A 90 -9.31 5.38 -10.42
N GLY A 91 -9.91 5.92 -11.49
CA GLY A 91 -9.81 5.34 -12.82
C GLY A 91 -10.41 6.24 -13.90
N VAL A 92 -9.78 6.27 -15.07
CA VAL A 92 -10.26 6.96 -16.27
C VAL A 92 -10.03 6.06 -17.46
N GLU A 93 -11.07 5.78 -18.23
CA GLU A 93 -10.99 4.94 -19.43
C GLU A 93 -11.95 5.41 -20.51
N THR A 94 -11.81 4.84 -21.72
CA THR A 94 -12.69 5.16 -22.86
C THR A 94 -13.50 3.94 -23.29
N LEU A 95 -14.84 4.05 -23.27
CA LEU A 95 -15.76 3.07 -23.81
C LEU A 95 -16.13 3.44 -25.25
N ASN A 96 -15.73 2.62 -26.23
CA ASN A 96 -16.16 2.79 -27.63
C ASN A 96 -17.59 2.26 -27.85
N THR A 97 -18.35 2.94 -28.71
CA THR A 97 -19.74 2.57 -29.00
C THR A 97 -19.83 1.15 -29.56
N GLY A 98 -20.77 0.35 -29.01
CA GLY A 98 -20.98 -1.05 -29.37
C GLY A 98 -19.99 -2.03 -28.75
N LYS A 99 -19.18 -1.60 -27.77
CA LYS A 99 -18.22 -2.45 -27.04
C LYS A 99 -18.61 -2.61 -25.57
N GLN A 100 -17.95 -3.55 -24.92
CA GLN A 100 -17.97 -3.68 -23.46
C GLN A 100 -16.64 -3.18 -22.89
N LEU A 101 -16.69 -2.37 -21.84
CA LEU A 101 -15.56 -2.00 -21.01
C LEU A 101 -15.75 -2.60 -19.63
N THR A 102 -14.76 -3.37 -19.15
CA THR A 102 -14.74 -3.88 -17.79
C THR A 102 -13.66 -3.14 -17.01
N MET A 103 -14.05 -2.38 -15.98
CA MET A 103 -13.14 -1.71 -15.07
C MET A 103 -13.10 -2.49 -13.75
N VAL A 104 -11.93 -3.02 -13.39
CA VAL A 104 -11.71 -3.65 -12.10
C VAL A 104 -11.07 -2.61 -11.18
N ILE A 105 -11.85 -2.08 -10.26
CA ILE A 105 -11.39 -1.08 -9.31
C ILE A 105 -10.97 -1.79 -8.04
N VAL A 106 -9.66 -1.89 -7.88
CA VAL A 106 -9.03 -2.36 -6.66
C VAL A 106 -8.86 -1.14 -5.77
N SER A 107 -9.68 -1.04 -4.73
CA SER A 107 -9.47 -0.02 -3.71
C SER A 107 -8.06 -0.19 -3.12
N PRO A 108 -7.30 0.90 -2.87
CA PRO A 108 -6.01 0.83 -2.19
C PRO A 108 -6.10 0.13 -0.81
N TRP A 109 -7.32 -0.09 -0.29
CA TRP A 109 -7.59 -0.72 0.99
C TRP A 109 -7.95 -2.21 0.92
N THR A 110 -7.59 -2.93 -0.16
CA THR A 110 -7.82 -4.39 -0.30
C THR A 110 -7.18 -5.19 0.85
N LYS A 111 -7.93 -5.67 1.87
CA LYS A 111 -7.36 -6.68 2.81
C LYS A 111 -7.04 -7.98 2.05
N ILE A 112 -6.00 -8.63 2.52
CA ILE A 112 -5.38 -9.84 1.95
C ILE A 112 -5.81 -11.03 2.81
N SER A 113 -6.29 -12.11 2.18
CA SER A 113 -6.67 -13.29 2.96
C SER A 113 -5.39 -13.94 3.47
N ILE A 114 -5.19 -13.91 4.79
CA ILE A 114 -4.01 -14.46 5.47
C ILE A 114 -3.86 -15.97 5.20
N GLN A 115 -4.92 -16.62 4.73
CA GLN A 115 -4.95 -18.06 4.42
C GLN A 115 -4.53 -18.39 2.97
N ASN A 116 -4.49 -17.41 2.06
CA ASN A 116 -4.24 -17.64 0.62
C ASN A 116 -3.09 -16.76 0.08
N ILE A 117 -2.01 -16.52 0.85
CA ILE A 117 -0.80 -15.90 0.30
C ILE A 117 -0.05 -16.94 -0.57
N GLY A 118 -0.66 -17.26 -1.71
CA GLY A 118 -0.04 -17.89 -2.86
C GLY A 118 0.37 -16.80 -3.85
N ARG A 119 1.49 -17.01 -4.54
CA ARG A 119 2.12 -16.07 -5.48
C ARG A 119 1.11 -15.42 -6.43
N ASP A 120 1.36 -14.13 -6.67
CA ASP A 120 0.86 -13.31 -7.77
C ASP A 120 -0.58 -12.82 -7.66
N ASP A 121 -0.77 -11.68 -6.98
CA ASP A 121 -1.87 -10.77 -7.30
C ASP A 121 -1.45 -9.31 -7.05
N PHE A 122 -1.19 -8.60 -8.15
CA PHE A 122 -0.86 -7.17 -8.27
C PHE A 122 0.17 -6.62 -7.27
N SER A 123 1.39 -7.18 -7.30
CA SER A 123 2.56 -6.49 -6.76
C SER A 123 2.97 -5.37 -7.72
N GLY A 124 2.93 -4.11 -7.28
CA GLY A 124 3.36 -2.95 -8.07
C GLY A 124 4.70 -3.20 -8.76
N GLY A 125 4.64 -3.30 -10.09
CA GLY A 125 5.75 -3.50 -11.00
C GLY A 125 5.86 -2.37 -12.02
N PHE A 126 6.86 -2.47 -12.89
CA PHE A 126 6.92 -1.69 -14.12
C PHE A 126 6.08 -2.39 -15.17
N TYR A 127 5.17 -1.67 -15.80
CA TYR A 127 4.33 -2.17 -16.88
C TYR A 127 4.79 -1.55 -18.18
N ASN A 128 4.91 -2.38 -19.21
CA ASN A 128 5.06 -1.88 -20.55
C ASN A 128 3.65 -1.62 -21.10
N VAL A 129 3.40 -0.36 -21.47
CA VAL A 129 2.14 0.09 -22.02
C VAL A 129 2.37 0.50 -23.45
N GLU A 130 1.68 -0.18 -24.36
CA GLU A 130 1.65 0.23 -25.75
C GLU A 130 0.68 1.41 -25.90
N TYR A 131 1.13 2.48 -26.53
CA TYR A 131 0.33 3.66 -26.86
C TYR A 131 0.53 4.05 -28.32
N LYS A 132 -0.56 4.45 -28.97
CA LYS A 132 -0.56 4.85 -30.37
C LYS A 132 -0.33 6.35 -30.48
N ILE A 133 0.65 6.77 -31.28
CA ILE A 133 0.83 8.17 -31.64
C ILE A 133 -0.30 8.54 -32.61
N ASN A 134 -1.21 9.41 -32.18
CA ASN A 134 -2.41 9.77 -32.95
C ASN A 134 -2.12 10.38 -34.31
N THR A 135 -1.01 11.12 -34.46
CA THR A 135 -0.65 11.80 -35.71
C THR A 135 -0.04 10.88 -36.77
N THR A 136 0.67 9.82 -36.36
CA THR A 136 1.39 8.93 -37.29
C THR A 136 0.83 7.51 -37.34
N GLY A 137 0.02 7.12 -36.36
CA GLY A 137 -0.50 5.77 -36.19
C GLY A 137 0.51 4.76 -35.66
N GLU A 138 1.75 5.19 -35.39
CA GLU A 138 2.84 4.40 -34.83
C GLU A 138 2.49 3.91 -33.41
N ILE A 139 2.70 2.63 -33.12
CA ILE A 139 2.57 2.08 -31.76
C ILE A 139 3.93 2.19 -31.08
N ARG A 140 3.97 2.81 -29.91
CA ARG A 140 5.16 2.93 -29.06
C ARG A 140 4.91 2.28 -27.70
N GLU A 141 5.99 1.85 -27.07
CA GLU A 141 5.96 1.26 -25.74
C GLU A 141 6.45 2.30 -24.72
N LEU A 142 5.68 2.51 -23.65
CA LEU A 142 6.06 3.34 -22.50
C LEU A 142 6.08 2.45 -21.25
N LYS A 143 7.20 2.50 -20.54
CA LYS A 143 7.30 1.84 -19.23
C LYS A 143 6.70 2.75 -18.15
N ILE A 144 5.61 2.33 -17.52
CA ILE A 144 4.97 3.05 -16.40
C ILE A 144 5.16 2.30 -15.08
N ALA A 145 5.16 3.02 -13.96
CA ALA A 145 5.19 2.43 -12.62
C ALA A 145 3.95 2.85 -11.83
N ILE A 146 3.08 1.88 -11.52
CA ILE A 146 1.92 2.09 -10.63
C ILE A 146 2.35 1.66 -9.23
N LYS A 147 2.52 2.62 -8.33
CA LYS A 147 3.11 2.41 -7.01
C LYS A 147 2.06 2.52 -5.89
N ASP A 148 1.41 1.41 -5.56
CA ASP A 148 0.71 1.25 -4.27
C ASP A 148 1.70 0.75 -3.21
N ILE A 149 2.58 1.65 -2.77
CA ILE A 149 3.70 1.32 -1.86
C ILE A 149 3.23 0.81 -0.50
N PRO A 150 2.27 1.44 0.20
CA PRO A 150 1.79 0.93 1.49
C PRO A 150 1.28 -0.51 1.38
N ARG A 151 0.46 -0.82 0.36
CA ARG A 151 0.00 -2.19 0.09
C ARG A 151 1.17 -3.13 -0.20
N LYS A 152 2.15 -2.70 -1.00
CA LYS A 152 3.32 -3.53 -1.33
C LYS A 152 4.17 -3.83 -0.08
N ILE A 153 4.33 -2.86 0.83
CA ILE A 153 4.98 -3.04 2.13
C ILE A 153 4.23 -4.09 2.97
N ILE A 154 2.92 -3.91 3.13
CA ILE A 154 2.06 -4.80 3.92
C ILE A 154 2.09 -6.23 3.37
N THR A 155 1.80 -6.40 2.09
CA THR A 155 1.83 -7.72 1.41
C THR A 155 3.18 -8.39 1.55
N THR A 156 4.28 -7.66 1.36
CA THR A 156 5.64 -8.19 1.50
C THR A 156 5.93 -8.61 2.93
N ALA A 157 5.57 -7.81 3.93
CA ALA A 157 5.74 -8.16 5.33
C ALA A 157 4.97 -9.45 5.69
N LEU A 158 3.72 -9.56 5.23
CA LEU A 158 2.85 -10.70 5.53
C LEU A 158 3.35 -12.02 4.94
N LYS A 159 4.10 -12.01 3.83
CA LYS A 159 4.75 -13.23 3.27
C LYS A 159 5.65 -13.92 4.30
N TYR A 160 6.23 -13.15 5.21
CA TYR A 160 7.21 -13.62 6.18
C TYR A 160 6.60 -13.98 7.54
N ARG A 161 5.27 -13.89 7.71
CA ARG A 161 4.64 -14.26 8.98
C ARG A 161 4.98 -15.70 9.34
N GLY A 162 5.47 -15.90 10.56
CA GLY A 162 5.89 -17.22 11.06
C GLY A 162 7.26 -17.69 10.57
N ASP A 163 7.93 -16.94 9.70
CA ASP A 163 9.31 -17.20 9.30
C ASP A 163 10.26 -16.97 10.49
N ILE A 164 11.33 -17.74 10.54
CA ILE A 164 12.38 -17.68 11.56
C ILE A 164 13.63 -16.93 11.07
N LYS A 165 13.69 -16.48 9.82
CA LYS A 165 14.86 -15.83 9.22
C LYS A 165 15.37 -14.63 10.03
N TRP A 166 14.48 -13.83 10.63
CA TRP A 166 14.85 -12.70 11.50
C TRP A 166 14.56 -12.96 12.98
N ALA A 167 14.37 -14.22 13.37
CA ALA A 167 14.22 -14.58 14.77
C ALA A 167 15.51 -14.27 15.56
N GLY A 168 15.37 -14.08 16.87
CA GLY A 168 16.50 -13.87 17.77
C GLY A 168 17.52 -14.99 17.70
N THR A 169 17.06 -16.23 17.49
CA THR A 169 17.89 -17.45 17.51
C THR A 169 18.62 -17.75 16.20
N THR A 170 18.33 -17.03 15.11
CA THR A 170 18.97 -17.24 13.79
C THR A 170 19.97 -16.14 13.48
N SER A 171 20.87 -16.37 12.53
CA SER A 171 21.73 -15.31 11.97
C SER A 171 21.11 -14.83 10.65
N VAL A 172 21.18 -13.52 10.40
CA VAL A 172 20.71 -12.94 9.13
C VAL A 172 21.74 -11.97 8.58
N THR A 173 21.87 -11.96 7.26
CA THR A 173 22.67 -10.99 6.52
C THR A 173 21.75 -10.20 5.61
N SER A 174 21.82 -8.87 5.71
CA SER A 174 21.18 -7.96 4.77
C SER A 174 22.23 -7.27 3.92
N ARG A 175 21.87 -7.03 2.66
CA ARG A 175 22.73 -6.36 1.68
C ARG A 175 22.12 -5.04 1.27
N HIS A 176 22.93 -3.98 1.23
CA HIS A 176 22.53 -2.70 0.71
C HIS A 176 22.32 -2.81 -0.81
N PRO A 177 21.14 -2.40 -1.33
CA PRO A 177 20.77 -2.66 -2.73
C PRO A 177 21.66 -1.94 -3.76
N GLU A 178 22.20 -0.77 -3.41
CA GLU A 178 23.02 0.04 -4.34
C GLU A 178 24.52 -0.02 -4.06
N LEU A 179 24.92 0.08 -2.79
CA LEU A 179 26.33 0.13 -2.39
C LEU A 179 26.99 -1.25 -2.29
N GLY A 180 26.20 -2.32 -2.21
CA GLY A 180 26.71 -3.69 -2.09
C GLY A 180 27.23 -4.08 -0.70
N ASP A 181 27.31 -3.14 0.25
CA ASP A 181 27.63 -3.38 1.66
C ASP A 181 26.72 -4.44 2.29
N GLU A 182 27.25 -5.21 3.24
CA GLU A 182 26.48 -6.20 3.99
C GLU A 182 26.63 -6.00 5.48
N VAL A 183 25.55 -6.29 6.21
CA VAL A 183 25.57 -6.36 7.67
C VAL A 183 24.99 -7.69 8.11
N THR A 184 25.73 -8.38 8.98
CA THR A 184 25.31 -9.66 9.57
C THR A 184 24.99 -9.47 11.04
N PHE A 185 23.78 -9.86 11.44
CA PHE A 185 23.35 -9.94 12.83
C PHE A 185 23.34 -11.41 13.24
N GLY A 186 24.20 -11.75 14.20
CA GLY A 186 24.35 -13.13 14.67
C GLY A 186 23.16 -13.65 15.46
N SER A 187 23.17 -14.95 15.76
CA SER A 187 22.24 -15.57 16.70
C SER A 187 22.36 -14.92 18.09
N GLY A 188 21.24 -14.85 18.83
CA GLY A 188 21.14 -14.21 20.13
C GLY A 188 20.93 -12.70 20.09
N THR A 189 20.50 -12.13 18.96
CA THR A 189 20.28 -10.68 18.80
C THR A 189 18.91 -10.36 18.20
N ASN A 190 18.29 -9.27 18.65
CA ASN A 190 17.07 -8.75 18.06
C ASN A 190 17.32 -8.18 16.65
N LYS A 191 16.40 -8.44 15.71
CA LYS A 191 16.55 -8.13 14.27
C LYS A 191 15.36 -7.36 13.70
N CYS A 192 14.60 -6.68 14.56
CA CYS A 192 13.40 -5.94 14.16
C CYS A 192 13.69 -4.90 13.08
N ASN A 193 14.78 -4.15 13.20
CA ASN A 193 15.20 -3.18 12.18
C ASN A 193 15.64 -3.83 10.86
N ILE A 194 16.28 -5.00 10.92
CA ILE A 194 16.72 -5.73 9.74
C ILE A 194 15.52 -6.30 8.97
N PHE A 195 14.54 -6.85 9.70
CA PHE A 195 13.28 -7.28 9.11
C PHE A 195 12.58 -6.13 8.38
N VAL A 196 12.44 -4.97 9.03
CA VAL A 196 11.84 -3.77 8.43
C VAL A 196 12.62 -3.34 7.18
N ASN A 197 13.94 -3.30 7.24
CA ASN A 197 14.79 -2.96 6.09
C ASN A 197 14.57 -3.90 4.90
N ASP A 198 14.60 -5.20 5.14
CA ASP A 198 14.49 -6.19 4.08
C ASP A 198 13.12 -6.16 3.41
N VAL A 199 12.05 -6.04 4.21
CA VAL A 199 10.69 -5.89 3.70
C VAL A 199 10.53 -4.61 2.88
N LEU A 200 11.03 -3.48 3.38
CA LEU A 200 10.98 -2.21 2.65
C LEU A 200 11.77 -2.29 1.34
N THR A 201 12.96 -2.89 1.37
CA THR A 201 13.82 -3.06 0.19
C THR A 201 13.16 -3.94 -0.86
N GLU A 202 12.60 -5.09 -0.48
CA GLU A 202 11.85 -5.97 -1.38
C GLU A 202 10.58 -5.27 -1.93
N SER A 203 9.98 -4.40 -1.13
CA SER A 203 8.84 -3.57 -1.56
C SER A 203 9.24 -2.48 -2.56
N GLY A 204 10.53 -2.30 -2.83
CA GLY A 204 11.07 -1.26 -3.71
C GLY A 204 11.20 0.10 -3.02
N VAL A 205 11.17 0.13 -1.69
CA VAL A 205 11.45 1.33 -0.88
C VAL A 205 12.91 1.33 -0.49
N LYS A 206 13.61 2.41 -0.82
CA LYS A 206 15.01 2.59 -0.44
C LYS A 206 15.09 3.15 0.98
N VAL A 207 15.64 2.36 1.89
CA VAL A 207 15.94 2.79 3.25
C VAL A 207 17.37 3.31 3.28
N ALA A 208 17.55 4.53 3.79
CA ALA A 208 18.90 5.08 3.99
C ALA A 208 19.59 4.31 5.10
N TRP A 209 20.69 3.62 4.78
CA TRP A 209 21.55 3.04 5.82
C TRP A 209 22.34 4.16 6.51
N ILE A 210 22.54 4.02 7.81
CA ILE A 210 23.18 5.01 8.66
C ILE A 210 24.53 4.46 9.14
N GLU A 211 25.53 5.34 9.16
CA GLU A 211 26.85 5.05 9.71
C GLU A 211 26.78 5.01 11.23
N HIS A 212 27.00 3.85 11.84
CA HIS A 212 26.95 3.65 13.29
C HIS A 212 28.33 3.62 13.96
N GLY A 213 29.41 3.79 13.21
CA GLY A 213 30.74 3.96 13.79
C GLY A 213 31.88 3.67 12.83
N LYS A 214 32.88 4.54 12.87
CA LYS A 214 34.15 4.34 12.15
C LYS A 214 35.12 3.60 13.06
N SER A 215 35.83 2.60 12.53
CA SER A 215 36.92 1.98 13.28
C SER A 215 38.03 3.01 13.47
N LYS A 216 38.50 3.18 14.70
CA LYS A 216 39.68 4.01 14.97
C LYS A 216 40.96 3.39 14.42
N ASN A 217 40.96 2.08 14.17
CA ASN A 217 42.17 1.29 13.88
C ASN A 217 42.22 0.76 12.45
N ILE A 218 41.11 0.80 11.70
CA ILE A 218 41.05 0.33 10.31
C ILE A 218 40.65 1.51 9.43
N PRO A 219 41.60 2.06 8.64
CA PRO A 219 41.30 3.12 7.69
C PRO A 219 40.16 2.70 6.76
N PHE A 220 39.23 3.62 6.50
CA PHE A 220 38.05 3.41 5.64
C PHE A 220 37.01 2.40 6.14
N TYR A 221 37.15 1.84 7.34
CA TYR A 221 36.11 1.02 7.94
C TYR A 221 34.89 1.87 8.33
N LYS A 222 33.74 1.46 7.79
CA LYS A 222 32.43 2.05 8.01
C LYS A 222 31.50 0.96 8.50
N ARG A 223 30.81 1.20 9.62
CA ARG A 223 29.76 0.31 10.11
C ARG A 223 28.42 0.85 9.62
N LEU A 224 28.17 0.64 8.33
CA LEU A 224 26.94 1.03 7.68
C LEU A 224 25.87 -0.05 7.94
N SER A 225 24.70 0.33 8.46
CA SER A 225 23.60 -0.60 8.64
C SER A 225 22.23 0.08 8.54
N PRO A 226 21.13 -0.67 8.40
CA PRO A 226 19.80 -0.09 8.43
C PRO A 226 19.53 0.70 9.72
N PRO A 227 18.65 1.70 9.70
CA PRO A 227 18.35 2.52 10.87
C PRO A 227 17.92 1.66 12.06
N THR A 228 18.47 1.92 13.25
CA THR A 228 18.05 1.21 14.46
C THR A 228 16.63 1.62 14.89
N ALA A 229 16.01 0.87 15.80
CA ALA A 229 14.68 1.22 16.33
C ALA A 229 14.65 2.64 16.92
N GLY A 230 15.67 3.01 17.71
CA GLY A 230 15.81 4.37 18.24
C GLY A 230 15.95 5.45 17.15
N GLU A 231 16.54 5.13 16.00
CA GLU A 231 16.66 6.08 14.89
C GLU A 231 15.36 6.20 14.09
N TRP A 232 14.60 5.11 13.98
CA TRP A 232 13.22 5.17 13.49
C TRP A 232 12.33 6.00 14.42
N ALA A 233 12.57 5.96 15.73
CA ALA A 233 11.84 6.76 16.72
C ALA A 233 12.34 8.22 16.84
N ASP A 234 13.52 8.57 16.30
CA ASP A 234 14.08 9.93 16.37
C ASP A 234 13.50 10.86 15.31
N SER A 235 12.58 11.74 15.67
CA SER A 235 11.86 12.64 14.75
C SER A 235 12.75 13.52 13.87
N SER A 236 14.02 13.72 14.22
CA SER A 236 14.98 14.50 13.42
C SER A 236 15.66 13.70 12.30
N LYS A 237 15.58 12.37 12.33
CA LYS A 237 16.22 11.48 11.35
C LYS A 237 15.27 11.06 10.21
N LEU A 238 15.87 10.57 9.12
CA LEU A 238 15.19 9.95 7.97
C LEU A 238 14.23 10.87 7.17
N LEU A 239 14.24 12.17 7.45
CA LEU A 239 13.30 13.15 6.91
C LEU A 239 13.29 13.30 5.37
N ASN A 240 14.33 12.86 4.68
CA ASN A 240 14.38 12.92 3.22
C ASN A 240 13.32 12.02 2.56
N SER A 241 13.13 10.81 3.11
CA SER A 241 12.24 9.80 2.51
C SER A 241 10.98 9.53 3.34
N TRP A 242 10.94 10.01 4.59
CA TRP A 242 9.90 9.65 5.56
C TRP A 242 9.32 10.91 6.21
N SER A 243 8.00 10.97 6.37
CA SER A 243 7.36 11.94 7.28
C SER A 243 7.28 11.35 8.69
N VAL A 244 7.02 12.24 9.66
CA VAL A 244 6.91 11.90 11.07
C VAL A 244 5.47 12.09 11.46
N GLU A 245 4.80 11.01 11.82
CA GLU A 245 3.39 11.00 12.17
C GLU A 245 3.21 10.48 13.60
N ASN A 246 2.11 10.90 14.24
CA ASN A 246 1.73 10.45 15.59
C ASN A 246 0.51 9.53 15.56
N THR A 247 -0.05 9.28 14.38
CA THR A 247 -1.19 8.38 14.17
C THR A 247 -0.81 7.29 13.17
N PRO A 248 -1.08 6.00 13.47
CA PRO A 248 -0.70 4.90 12.60
C PRO A 248 -1.56 4.85 11.34
N GLU A 249 -0.94 4.68 10.18
CA GLU A 249 -1.60 4.19 8.97
C GLU A 249 -0.98 2.88 8.47
N PRO A 250 -1.74 2.01 7.78
CA PRO A 250 -1.22 0.80 7.17
C PRO A 250 -0.01 1.08 6.26
N GLY A 251 1.07 0.32 6.43
CA GLY A 251 2.32 0.47 5.68
C GLY A 251 3.31 1.46 6.31
N ASP A 252 2.92 2.19 7.36
CA ASP A 252 3.87 2.97 8.15
C ASP A 252 4.84 2.06 8.91
N VAL A 253 6.03 2.59 9.21
CA VAL A 253 6.95 1.96 10.16
C VAL A 253 6.70 2.57 11.55
N GLY A 254 6.18 1.78 12.47
CA GLY A 254 5.99 2.17 13.87
C GLY A 254 7.25 1.91 14.69
N ALA A 255 7.63 2.85 15.54
CA ALA A 255 8.81 2.72 16.40
C ALA A 255 8.64 3.39 17.76
N TYR A 256 9.35 2.84 18.75
CA TYR A 256 9.65 3.51 20.01
C TYR A 256 11.13 3.35 20.31
N SER A 257 11.69 4.28 21.09
CA SER A 257 13.04 4.15 21.62
C SER A 257 13.01 3.79 23.09
N TYR A 258 13.82 2.80 23.47
CA TYR A 258 14.07 2.43 24.85
C TYR A 258 15.46 1.81 24.94
N ASN A 259 16.16 2.05 26.06
CA ASN A 259 17.54 1.59 26.22
C ASN A 259 17.55 0.17 26.81
N TYR A 260 17.40 -0.84 25.96
CA TYR A 260 17.63 -2.24 26.35
C TYR A 260 19.13 -2.57 26.31
N SER A 261 19.51 -3.67 26.95
CA SER A 261 20.91 -4.15 26.95
C SER A 261 21.46 -4.43 25.55
N ASP A 262 20.60 -4.77 24.60
CA ASP A 262 20.95 -5.25 23.26
C ASP A 262 20.14 -4.57 22.14
N ALA A 263 19.27 -3.60 22.45
CA ALA A 263 18.41 -2.92 21.49
C ALA A 263 18.15 -1.45 21.88
N SER A 264 17.95 -0.59 20.88
CA SER A 264 17.63 0.84 21.07
C SER A 264 16.12 1.13 21.11
N GLY A 265 15.29 0.08 21.22
CA GLY A 265 13.84 0.12 21.22
C GLY A 265 13.26 -1.02 20.39
N HIS A 266 12.07 -0.82 19.82
CA HIS A 266 11.46 -1.75 18.88
C HIS A 266 10.93 -1.03 17.64
N VAL A 267 10.86 -1.76 16.53
CA VAL A 267 10.34 -1.26 15.27
C VAL A 267 9.56 -2.36 14.54
N GLY A 268 8.46 -1.98 13.90
CA GLY A 268 7.61 -2.89 13.14
C GLY A 268 6.88 -2.18 12.02
N ILE A 269 6.19 -2.97 11.19
CA ILE A 269 5.34 -2.45 10.11
C ILE A 269 3.90 -2.47 10.57
N ILE A 270 3.22 -1.33 10.42
CA ILE A 270 1.81 -1.19 10.77
C ILE A 270 0.96 -1.88 9.70
N ILE A 271 0.09 -2.78 10.15
CA ILE A 271 -0.88 -3.47 9.30
C ILE A 271 -2.24 -2.79 9.40
N ALA A 272 -2.62 -2.40 10.60
CA ALA A 272 -3.79 -1.59 10.95
C ALA A 272 -3.54 -0.90 12.30
N ASP A 273 -4.40 0.03 12.72
CA ASP A 273 -4.34 0.55 14.10
C ASP A 273 -4.48 -0.63 15.08
N GLY A 274 -3.53 -0.73 16.03
CA GLY A 274 -3.46 -1.84 16.98
C GLY A 274 -2.86 -3.14 16.45
N VAL A 275 -2.42 -3.20 15.18
CA VAL A 275 -1.87 -4.42 14.59
C VAL A 275 -0.54 -4.16 13.89
N THR A 276 0.48 -4.87 14.33
CA THR A 276 1.86 -4.77 13.85
C THR A 276 2.39 -6.13 13.43
N ILE A 277 3.17 -6.13 12.34
CA ILE A 277 4.05 -7.24 12.01
C ILE A 277 5.49 -6.86 12.28
N SER A 278 6.20 -7.69 13.05
CA SER A 278 7.58 -7.41 13.45
C SER A 278 8.34 -8.70 13.74
N ALA A 279 9.68 -8.60 13.79
CA ALA A 279 10.51 -9.72 14.21
C ALA A 279 10.44 -9.88 15.73
N GLY A 280 9.95 -11.03 16.19
CA GLY A 280 10.02 -11.46 17.57
C GLY A 280 11.18 -12.41 17.83
N TRP A 281 11.31 -12.88 19.07
CA TRP A 281 12.41 -13.75 19.47
C TRP A 281 12.42 -15.09 18.72
N ASN A 282 11.24 -15.68 18.50
CA ASN A 282 11.12 -17.03 17.92
C ASN A 282 10.82 -17.03 16.42
N LYS A 283 10.13 -16.00 15.93
CA LYS A 283 9.62 -15.89 14.56
C LYS A 283 9.15 -14.47 14.27
N ILE A 284 8.80 -14.19 13.02
CA ILE A 284 8.02 -13.01 12.65
C ILE A 284 6.59 -13.17 13.17
N GLU A 285 6.13 -12.17 13.91
CA GLU A 285 4.84 -12.18 14.58
C GLU A 285 3.93 -11.08 14.04
N LEU A 286 2.65 -11.41 13.93
CA LEU A 286 1.56 -10.47 13.68
C LEU A 286 0.72 -10.40 14.95
N ASN A 287 0.84 -9.31 15.69
CA ASN A 287 0.19 -9.10 16.99
C ASN A 287 0.00 -7.60 17.26
N ASP A 288 -0.31 -7.26 18.50
CA ASP A 288 -0.56 -5.91 19.00
C ASP A 288 0.71 -5.22 19.55
N CYS A 289 1.91 -5.72 19.24
CA CYS A 289 3.16 -5.10 19.69
C CYS A 289 3.25 -3.63 19.27
N GLY A 290 3.62 -2.75 20.22
CA GLY A 290 3.60 -1.30 20.01
C GLY A 290 2.24 -0.65 20.23
N PHE A 291 1.23 -1.38 20.71
CA PHE A 291 -0.08 -0.84 21.07
C PHE A 291 -0.69 -1.44 22.34
N ARG A 292 0.04 -2.29 23.05
CA ARG A 292 -0.48 -3.10 24.16
C ARG A 292 -0.88 -2.28 25.37
N VAL A 293 -0.20 -1.16 25.62
CA VAL A 293 -0.54 -0.27 26.73
C VAL A 293 -1.80 0.51 26.38
N LYS A 294 -1.86 1.12 25.19
CA LYS A 294 -3.02 1.84 24.65
C LYS A 294 -4.29 0.99 24.67
N TYR A 295 -4.20 -0.30 24.33
CA TYR A 295 -5.35 -1.20 24.26
C TYR A 295 -5.53 -2.09 25.49
N ASN A 296 -4.74 -1.90 26.55
CA ASN A 296 -4.83 -2.64 27.81
C ASN A 296 -4.72 -4.17 27.62
N THR A 297 -3.83 -4.59 26.72
CA THR A 297 -3.48 -6.00 26.46
C THR A 297 -2.08 -6.35 26.95
N ALA A 298 -1.40 -5.42 27.61
CA ALA A 298 -0.06 -5.62 28.14
C ALA A 298 -0.03 -6.67 29.26
N SER A 299 1.07 -7.44 29.33
CA SER A 299 1.27 -8.44 30.39
C SER A 299 1.73 -7.77 31.69
N GLU A 300 1.13 -8.11 32.84
CA GLU A 300 1.51 -7.54 34.15
C GLU A 300 2.65 -8.32 34.84
N PRO A 301 3.64 -7.65 35.46
CA PRO A 301 3.92 -6.20 35.39
C PRO A 301 4.53 -5.81 34.03
N SER A 302 3.96 -4.81 33.34
CA SER A 302 4.35 -4.53 31.96
C SER A 302 5.63 -3.70 31.85
N GLN A 303 6.65 -4.24 31.18
CA GLN A 303 7.77 -3.47 30.62
C GLN A 303 7.56 -3.13 29.13
N GLU A 304 6.31 -3.19 28.68
CA GLU A 304 5.95 -2.97 27.30
C GLU A 304 5.76 -1.49 26.99
N HIS A 305 6.06 -1.10 25.75
CA HIS A 305 5.96 0.28 25.29
C HIS A 305 5.13 0.33 24.02
N ASP A 306 4.33 1.39 23.90
CA ASP A 306 3.64 1.71 22.66
C ASP A 306 4.56 2.43 21.69
N PHE A 307 4.28 2.31 20.40
CA PHE A 307 4.90 3.13 19.39
C PHE A 307 4.48 4.59 19.58
N THR A 308 5.48 5.46 19.61
CA THR A 308 5.30 6.90 19.78
C THR A 308 5.43 7.65 18.47
N ILE A 309 6.07 7.04 17.47
CA ILE A 309 6.32 7.64 16.16
C ILE A 309 5.97 6.64 15.06
N PHE A 310 5.29 7.12 14.03
CA PHE A 310 4.96 6.39 12.81
C PHE A 310 5.61 7.07 11.62
N ARG A 311 6.26 6.29 10.77
CA ARG A 311 7.07 6.79 9.65
C ARG A 311 6.39 6.44 8.36
N ARG A 312 5.86 7.47 7.72
CA ARG A 312 5.15 7.33 6.46
C ARG A 312 6.06 7.64 5.29
N TYR A 313 6.08 6.74 4.33
CA TYR A 313 6.93 6.90 3.15
C TYR A 313 6.40 8.04 2.26
N LYS A 314 7.27 9.01 1.93
CA LYS A 314 6.91 10.19 1.11
C LYS A 314 6.70 9.89 -0.37
N GLY A 315 6.96 8.65 -0.82
CA GLY A 315 6.70 8.27 -2.21
C GLY A 315 7.73 8.76 -3.22
N MET A 316 8.98 9.09 -2.81
CA MET A 316 9.96 9.66 -3.73
C MET A 316 10.14 8.78 -4.99
N LEU A 317 9.69 9.34 -6.12
CA LEU A 317 10.02 8.91 -7.47
C LEU A 317 11.37 9.53 -7.80
N ARG A 318 12.39 8.71 -8.00
CA ARG A 318 13.47 9.04 -8.94
C ARG A 318 13.18 8.29 -10.22
#